data_AF-A0A2N3BR67-F1
#
_entry.id   AF-A0A2N3BR67-F1
#
_cell.length_a   1.000
_cell.length_b   1.000
_cell.length_c   1.000
_cell.angle_alpha   90.00
_cell.angle_beta   90.00
_cell.angle_gamma   90.00
#
_symmetry.space_group_name_H-M   'P 1'
#
loop_
_entity.id
_entity.type
_entity.pdbx_description
1 polymer ?
#
loop_
_entity_poly.entity_id
_entity_poly.type
_entity_poly.pdbx_seq_one_letter_code
_entity_poly.pdbx_strand_id
1 'polypeptide(L)'
;MGRIGPGNGMTIFPDDYGGEFRFKRSGDIADAQKLHRTWTFDLEPGDVLMFHTDHVHGSILNRTDETRFAISCRLAVERPVFPQLHFHDYVHSGWNRSSVLRPLAGVPAKLQMSFLRSLAVRTRNKVMPSLALGDPEAGPAEAIGRRTDRGFEVALADVPVGAVRGVSAALCVARLDETRVVALTRRCPHAGGDLANGWVDGDSVVCPWHNLPYDAETGASPCKSLPKLKRVACAIEGDLIVIEPGRVLNAEDDSETAEFLAAADARPAAAPSPAG
;
A
#
# COMPACT_ATOMS: atom_id res chain seq x y z
N MET A 1 26.49 -12.15 -0.32
CA MET A 1 25.37 -11.65 -1.14
C MET A 1 24.67 -12.88 -1.69
N GLY A 2 23.40 -13.09 -1.36
CA GLY A 2 22.59 -14.22 -1.86
C GLY A 2 21.78 -13.82 -3.10
N ARG A 3 21.26 -14.80 -3.85
CA ARG A 3 20.50 -14.57 -5.09
C ARG A 3 19.17 -13.87 -4.82
N ILE A 4 18.77 -13.00 -5.75
CA ILE A 4 17.37 -12.63 -5.95
C ILE A 4 16.71 -13.84 -6.61
N GLY A 5 15.60 -14.30 -6.05
CA GLY A 5 14.86 -15.47 -6.54
C GLY A 5 13.53 -15.06 -7.20
N PRO A 6 12.84 -16.01 -7.84
CA PRO A 6 11.56 -15.76 -8.49
C PRO A 6 10.56 -15.10 -7.55
N GLY A 7 9.95 -13.99 -7.99
CA GLY A 7 8.92 -13.27 -7.23
C GLY A 7 9.40 -12.39 -6.07
N ASN A 8 10.72 -12.20 -5.92
CA ASN A 8 11.32 -11.24 -4.99
C ASN A 8 12.05 -10.16 -5.80
N GLY A 9 11.78 -8.86 -5.58
CA GLY A 9 12.46 -7.84 -6.38
C GLY A 9 11.82 -6.47 -6.37
N MET A 10 12.02 -5.73 -7.45
CA MET A 10 11.45 -4.40 -7.68
C MET A 10 10.25 -4.51 -8.62
N THR A 11 9.23 -3.71 -8.36
CA THR A 11 8.06 -3.56 -9.22
C THR A 11 8.01 -2.17 -9.79
N ILE A 12 7.54 -2.08 -11.02
CA ILE A 12 7.27 -0.81 -11.68
C ILE A 12 5.80 -0.77 -12.09
N PHE A 13 5.25 0.43 -12.16
CA PHE A 13 3.86 0.67 -12.55
C PHE A 13 3.86 1.42 -13.89
N PRO A 14 4.00 0.70 -15.03
CA PRO A 14 4.19 1.33 -16.34
C PRO A 14 3.01 2.18 -16.79
N ASP A 15 1.80 1.71 -16.52
CA ASP A 15 0.58 2.42 -16.92
C ASP A 15 0.29 3.66 -16.05
N ASP A 16 1.01 3.80 -14.93
CA ASP A 16 0.96 4.96 -14.04
C ASP A 16 2.03 6.02 -14.36
N TYR A 17 2.87 5.78 -15.38
CA TYR A 17 3.91 6.73 -15.78
C TYR A 17 3.30 8.03 -16.29
N GLY A 18 3.75 9.15 -15.72
CA GLY A 18 3.21 10.48 -16.05
C GLY A 18 1.82 10.75 -15.49
N GLY A 19 1.28 9.86 -14.64
CA GLY A 19 0.01 10.06 -13.95
C GLY A 19 0.07 11.19 -12.92
N GLU A 20 -1.08 11.81 -12.65
CA GLU A 20 -1.23 12.79 -11.58
C GLU A 20 -1.65 12.12 -10.26
N PHE A 21 -0.73 12.14 -9.30
CA PHE A 21 -0.95 11.55 -7.98
C PHE A 21 -1.10 12.61 -6.89
N ARG A 22 -1.92 12.29 -5.89
CA ARG A 22 -1.99 12.99 -4.63
C ARG A 22 -0.98 12.34 -3.70
N PHE A 23 -0.20 13.17 -3.02
CA PHE A 23 0.84 12.69 -2.13
C PHE A 23 0.52 13.11 -0.70
N LYS A 24 0.84 12.23 0.24
CA LYS A 24 0.95 12.55 1.66
C LYS A 24 2.04 13.60 1.87
N ARG A 25 2.03 14.25 3.03
CA ARG A 25 3.14 15.11 3.47
C ARG A 25 4.41 14.33 3.75
N SER A 26 4.37 12.99 3.75
CA SER A 26 5.49 12.05 3.79
C SER A 26 6.11 11.80 2.40
N GLY A 27 5.44 12.25 1.32
CA GLY A 27 5.90 12.11 -0.06
C GLY A 27 5.43 10.81 -0.71
N ASP A 28 4.83 9.92 0.08
CA ASP A 28 4.20 8.71 -0.41
C ASP A 28 2.89 9.05 -1.12
N ILE A 29 2.49 8.18 -2.05
CA ILE A 29 1.18 8.28 -2.72
C ILE A 29 0.07 8.15 -1.66
N ALA A 30 -0.99 8.95 -1.79
CA ALA A 30 -2.11 8.94 -0.85
C ALA A 30 -2.90 7.61 -0.93
N ASP A 31 -3.40 7.15 0.22
CA ASP A 31 -3.83 5.75 0.40
C ASP A 31 -5.03 5.32 -0.45
N ALA A 32 -5.89 6.27 -0.83
CA ALA A 32 -7.09 6.01 -1.62
C ALA A 32 -6.81 5.96 -3.13
N GLN A 33 -5.59 6.28 -3.58
CA GLN A 33 -5.30 6.29 -5.01
C GLN A 33 -5.16 4.86 -5.55
N LYS A 34 -5.97 4.57 -6.56
CA LYS A 34 -5.89 3.32 -7.30
C LYS A 34 -4.76 3.40 -8.31
N LEU A 35 -3.80 2.50 -8.17
CA LEU A 35 -2.72 2.30 -9.11
C LEU A 35 -3.09 1.19 -10.09
N HIS A 36 -2.48 1.20 -11.28
CA HIS A 36 -2.62 0.12 -12.24
C HIS A 36 -1.84 -1.12 -11.79
N ARG A 37 -2.03 -2.22 -12.53
CA ARG A 37 -1.36 -3.48 -12.21
C ARG A 37 0.15 -3.30 -12.39
N THR A 38 0.89 -3.73 -11.37
CA THR A 38 2.36 -3.70 -11.41
C THR A 38 2.93 -4.68 -12.40
N TRP A 39 4.11 -4.35 -12.92
CA TRP A 39 4.97 -5.30 -13.60
C TRP A 39 6.06 -5.75 -12.64
N THR A 40 6.20 -7.07 -12.55
CA THR A 40 7.23 -7.76 -11.79
C THR A 40 8.06 -8.57 -12.76
N PHE A 41 9.38 -8.48 -12.66
CA PHE A 41 10.31 -9.31 -13.42
C PHE A 41 11.35 -9.84 -12.46
N ASP A 42 11.79 -11.07 -12.74
CA ASP A 42 12.89 -11.69 -12.03
C ASP A 42 14.21 -11.08 -12.53
N LEU A 43 15.15 -10.85 -11.61
CA LEU A 43 16.48 -10.33 -11.91
C LEU A 43 17.53 -11.35 -11.51
N GLU A 44 18.43 -11.70 -12.43
CA GLU A 44 19.60 -12.52 -12.14
C GLU A 44 20.77 -11.67 -11.59
N PRO A 45 21.74 -12.26 -10.87
CA PRO A 45 22.94 -11.53 -10.45
C PRO A 45 23.68 -10.90 -11.64
N GLY A 46 23.72 -9.57 -11.66
CA GLY A 46 24.35 -8.79 -12.74
C GLY A 46 23.34 -8.05 -13.62
N ASP A 47 22.06 -8.39 -13.56
CA ASP A 47 21.01 -7.65 -14.25
C ASP A 47 20.84 -6.26 -13.67
N VAL A 48 20.52 -5.31 -14.55
CA VAL A 48 20.26 -3.92 -14.20
C VAL A 48 18.92 -3.52 -14.79
N LEU A 49 17.99 -3.12 -13.93
CA LEU A 49 16.79 -2.42 -14.36
C LEU A 49 17.04 -0.91 -14.30
N MET A 50 16.84 -0.24 -15.44
CA MET A 50 16.83 1.22 -15.53
C MET A 50 15.45 1.70 -15.92
N PHE A 51 14.90 2.65 -15.17
CA PHE A 51 13.62 3.29 -15.44
C PHE A 51 13.68 4.77 -15.03
N HIS A 52 12.76 5.57 -15.57
CA HIS A 52 12.73 7.01 -15.30
C HIS A 52 12.45 7.29 -13.82
N THR A 53 13.04 8.34 -13.23
CA THR A 53 12.87 8.64 -11.79
C THR A 53 11.42 8.95 -11.39
N ASP A 54 10.62 9.38 -12.35
CA ASP A 54 9.21 9.73 -12.17
C ASP A 54 8.28 8.52 -12.31
N HIS A 55 8.85 7.36 -12.61
CA HIS A 55 8.10 6.11 -12.64
C HIS A 55 7.75 5.68 -11.22
N VAL A 56 6.47 5.37 -11.00
CA VAL A 56 6.03 4.78 -9.74
C VAL A 56 6.62 3.37 -9.64
N HIS A 57 7.21 3.07 -8.48
CA HIS A 57 7.80 1.77 -8.21
C HIS A 57 7.57 1.39 -6.75
N GLY A 58 7.59 0.09 -6.52
CA GLY A 58 7.54 -0.50 -5.19
C GLY A 58 8.52 -1.66 -5.08
N SER A 59 8.70 -2.16 -3.87
CA SER A 59 9.41 -3.42 -3.65
C SER A 59 8.41 -4.55 -3.49
N ILE A 60 8.74 -5.74 -4.00
CA ILE A 60 8.06 -6.96 -3.57
C ILE A 60 8.72 -7.43 -2.31
N LEU A 61 7.90 -7.68 -1.30
CA LEU A 61 8.37 -8.30 -0.07
C LEU A 61 8.95 -9.68 -0.35
N ASN A 62 10.11 -9.93 0.23
CA ASN A 62 10.71 -11.25 0.18
C ASN A 62 9.76 -12.29 0.80
N ARG A 63 9.39 -13.31 0.02
CA ARG A 63 8.48 -14.38 0.42
C ARG A 63 9.19 -15.67 0.87
N THR A 64 10.52 -15.72 0.78
CA THR A 64 11.33 -16.90 1.15
C THR A 64 12.37 -16.55 2.22
N ASP A 65 12.92 -17.56 2.88
CA ASP A 65 14.05 -17.42 3.81
C ASP A 65 15.41 -17.30 3.09
N GLU A 66 15.41 -17.37 1.76
CA GLU A 66 16.61 -17.43 0.93
C GLU A 66 17.09 -16.06 0.42
N THR A 67 16.20 -15.08 0.23
CA THR A 67 16.60 -13.74 -0.26
C THR A 67 16.99 -12.80 0.89
N ARG A 68 17.99 -11.94 0.71
CA ARG A 68 18.38 -10.99 1.79
C ARG A 68 18.52 -9.52 1.38
N PHE A 69 18.92 -9.14 0.15
CA PHE A 69 19.00 -7.71 -0.22
C PHE A 69 18.84 -7.47 -1.74
N ALA A 70 17.93 -6.58 -2.11
CA ALA A 70 17.92 -5.89 -3.41
C ALA A 70 18.29 -4.42 -3.18
N ILE A 71 19.28 -3.91 -3.91
CA ILE A 71 19.72 -2.52 -3.78
C ILE A 71 19.13 -1.73 -4.94
N SER A 72 18.14 -0.88 -4.66
CA SER A 72 17.66 0.12 -5.60
C SER A 72 18.31 1.46 -5.27
N CYS A 73 18.87 2.13 -6.26
CA CYS A 73 19.36 3.49 -6.14
C CYS A 73 18.75 4.36 -7.23
N ARG A 74 18.38 5.60 -6.87
CA ARG A 74 17.91 6.60 -7.84
C ARG A 74 19.09 7.41 -8.33
N LEU A 75 19.25 7.49 -9.65
CA LEU A 75 20.24 8.35 -10.29
C LEU A 75 19.50 9.50 -10.97
N ALA A 76 19.81 10.72 -10.55
CA ALA A 76 19.36 11.93 -11.21
C ALA A 76 20.56 12.56 -11.94
N VAL A 77 20.38 12.92 -13.20
CA VAL A 77 21.41 13.63 -13.99
C VAL A 77 21.61 15.02 -13.43
N GLU A 78 20.51 15.66 -13.05
CA GLU A 78 20.48 16.97 -12.42
C GLU A 78 20.26 16.86 -10.90
N ARG A 79 20.29 18.01 -10.23
CA ARG A 79 19.95 18.10 -8.82
C ARG A 79 18.48 17.72 -8.63
N PRO A 80 18.15 16.72 -7.79
CA PRO A 80 16.77 16.32 -7.58
C PRO A 80 15.98 17.45 -6.92
N VAL A 81 14.75 17.65 -7.41
CA VAL A 81 13.77 18.57 -6.86
C VAL A 81 12.71 17.75 -6.14
N PHE A 82 12.52 18.02 -4.86
CA PHE A 82 11.47 17.39 -4.07
C PHE A 82 10.34 18.41 -3.86
N PRO A 83 9.12 18.16 -4.35
CA PRO A 83 8.07 19.16 -4.40
C PRO A 83 7.48 19.55 -3.02
N GLN A 84 7.77 18.80 -1.95
CA GLN A 84 7.20 19.03 -0.62
C GLN A 84 8.25 19.02 0.50
N LEU A 85 7.86 18.66 1.74
CA LEU A 85 8.71 18.62 2.94
C LEU A 85 9.74 17.47 2.93
N HIS A 86 9.91 16.80 1.80
CA HIS A 86 10.82 15.68 1.62
C HIS A 86 12.24 16.17 1.44
N PHE A 87 13.12 15.55 2.23
CA PHE A 87 14.54 15.62 2.04
C PHE A 87 15.03 14.18 1.93
N HIS A 88 15.66 13.87 0.79
CA HIS A 88 16.46 12.68 0.65
C HIS A 88 17.92 13.11 0.58
N ASP A 89 18.75 12.48 1.41
CA ASP A 89 20.18 12.66 1.32
C ASP A 89 20.65 12.11 -0.04
N TYR A 90 21.43 12.89 -0.78
CA TYR A 90 21.99 12.47 -2.05
C TYR A 90 23.49 12.74 -2.06
N VAL A 91 24.21 11.87 -2.75
CA VAL A 91 25.66 11.98 -2.90
C VAL A 91 25.97 12.62 -4.23
N HIS A 92 26.64 13.78 -4.23
CA HIS A 92 27.07 14.42 -5.46
C HIS A 92 28.23 13.63 -6.10
N SER A 93 27.95 12.98 -7.24
CA SER A 93 28.86 12.03 -7.89
C SER A 93 30.21 12.65 -8.26
N GLY A 94 30.23 13.93 -8.67
CA GLY A 94 31.46 14.65 -9.01
C GLY A 94 32.43 14.82 -7.83
N TRP A 95 31.91 14.94 -6.61
CA TRP A 95 32.74 15.05 -5.40
C TRP A 95 33.09 13.69 -4.82
N ASN A 96 32.22 12.69 -5.01
CA ASN A 96 32.44 11.31 -4.56
C ASN A 96 33.59 10.60 -5.30
N ARG A 97 33.93 11.04 -6.52
CA ARG A 97 35.05 10.50 -7.32
C ARG A 97 36.43 10.97 -6.84
N SER A 98 36.51 12.04 -6.05
CA SER A 98 37.77 12.56 -5.49
C SER A 98 37.98 12.03 -4.08
N SER A 99 39.15 11.45 -3.80
CA SER A 99 39.51 10.98 -2.44
C SER A 99 39.47 12.09 -1.39
N VAL A 100 39.72 13.34 -1.81
CA VAL A 100 39.75 14.52 -0.95
C VAL A 100 38.36 15.11 -0.71
N LEU A 101 37.50 15.13 -1.74
CA LEU A 101 36.16 15.74 -1.65
C LEU A 101 35.06 14.74 -1.27
N ARG A 102 35.34 13.43 -1.32
CA ARG A 102 34.40 12.37 -0.95
C ARG A 102 33.77 12.54 0.44
N PRO A 103 34.50 12.95 1.51
CA PRO A 103 33.87 13.20 2.81
C PRO A 103 32.82 14.32 2.79
N LEU A 104 32.89 15.22 1.80
CA LEU A 104 32.00 16.36 1.65
C LEU A 104 30.87 16.12 0.63
N ALA A 105 30.80 14.93 0.03
CA ALA A 105 29.89 14.67 -1.09
C ALA A 105 28.39 14.77 -0.75
N GLY A 106 28.01 14.71 0.55
CA GLY A 106 26.64 14.93 1.03
C GLY A 106 26.35 16.36 1.52
N VAL A 107 27.34 17.26 1.56
CA VAL A 107 27.14 18.67 1.96
C VAL A 107 26.14 19.39 1.05
N PRO A 108 26.17 19.21 -0.29
CA PRO A 108 25.20 19.86 -1.17
C PRO A 108 23.74 19.52 -0.86
N ALA A 109 23.46 18.31 -0.37
CA ALA A 109 22.12 17.91 0.06
C ALA A 109 21.69 18.68 1.33
N LYS A 110 22.58 18.85 2.31
CA LYS A 110 22.26 19.57 3.55
C LYS A 110 22.05 21.07 3.37
N LEU A 111 22.59 21.66 2.30
CA LEU A 111 22.44 23.08 1.96
C LEU A 111 21.13 23.39 1.21
N GLN A 112 20.26 22.41 0.93
CA GLN A 112 19.00 22.71 0.25
C GLN A 112 18.01 23.43 1.17
N MET A 113 17.30 24.43 0.64
CA MET A 113 16.20 25.09 1.36
C MET A 113 15.07 24.13 1.75
N SER A 114 14.85 23.07 0.97
CA SER A 114 13.91 21.99 1.31
C SER A 114 14.32 21.26 2.60
N PHE A 115 15.62 21.04 2.83
CA PHE A 115 16.12 20.45 4.08
C PHE A 115 15.83 21.36 5.27
N LEU A 116 16.17 22.65 5.18
CA LEU A 116 15.89 23.61 6.25
C LEU A 116 14.39 23.73 6.54
N ARG A 117 13.54 23.78 5.51
CA ARG A 117 12.08 23.78 5.65
C ARG A 117 11.57 22.49 6.28
N SER A 118 12.08 21.34 5.84
CA SER A 118 11.74 20.02 6.40
C SER A 118 12.13 19.93 7.88
N LEU A 119 13.34 20.37 8.24
CA LEU A 119 13.83 20.40 9.61
C LEU A 119 12.97 21.32 10.47
N ALA A 120 12.66 22.53 10.00
CA ALA A 120 11.81 23.48 10.72
C ALA A 120 10.40 22.90 10.98
N VAL A 121 9.78 22.29 9.97
CA VAL A 121 8.44 21.69 10.11
C VAL A 121 8.48 20.44 11.01
N ARG A 122 9.46 19.55 10.86
CA ARG A 122 9.62 18.38 11.73
C ARG A 122 9.83 18.80 13.19
N THR A 123 10.65 19.82 13.42
CA THR A 123 10.92 20.36 14.76
C THR A 123 9.66 20.99 15.35
N ARG A 124 8.96 21.83 14.57
CA ARG A 124 7.68 22.41 14.97
C ARG A 124 6.65 21.33 15.32
N ASN A 125 6.45 20.34 14.45
CA ASN A 125 5.47 19.27 14.68
C ASN A 125 5.84 18.40 15.89
N LYS A 126 7.14 18.19 16.15
CA LYS A 126 7.62 17.47 17.34
C LYS A 126 7.35 18.25 18.64
N VAL A 127 7.51 19.57 18.61
CA VAL A 127 7.34 20.46 19.79
C VAL A 127 5.87 20.85 19.99
N MET A 128 5.10 20.97 18.91
CA MET A 128 3.69 21.36 18.91
C MET A 128 2.89 20.42 17.98
N PRO A 129 2.53 19.20 18.46
CA PRO A 129 1.81 18.22 17.67
C PRO A 129 0.44 18.72 17.19
N SER A 130 -0.22 19.58 17.97
CA SER A 130 -1.50 20.20 17.62
C SER A 130 -1.44 21.11 16.39
N LEU A 131 -0.25 21.61 16.02
CA LEU A 131 -0.02 22.40 14.81
C LEU A 131 0.46 21.55 13.62
N ALA A 132 0.59 20.22 13.82
CA ALA A 132 0.89 19.32 12.72
C ALA A 132 -0.34 19.27 11.81
N LEU A 133 -0.19 19.85 10.62
CA LEU A 133 -1.19 19.67 9.58
C LEU A 133 -1.21 18.19 9.19
N GLY A 134 -2.39 17.57 9.24
CA GLY A 134 -2.60 16.21 8.77
C GLY A 134 -2.30 16.07 7.28
N ASP A 135 -2.13 14.83 6.82
CA ASP A 135 -2.06 14.55 5.39
C ASP A 135 -3.31 15.08 4.68
N PRO A 136 -3.20 15.52 3.41
CA PRO A 136 -4.38 15.85 2.63
C PRO A 136 -5.37 14.69 2.71
N GLU A 137 -6.65 14.98 2.97
CA GLU A 137 -7.66 13.93 3.12
C GLU A 137 -7.61 13.02 1.90
N ALA A 138 -7.34 11.74 2.14
CA ALA A 138 -7.65 10.70 1.19
C ALA A 138 -9.17 10.78 0.98
N GLY A 139 -9.60 10.92 -0.27
CA GLY A 139 -11.04 10.91 -0.58
C GLY A 139 -11.71 9.66 0.01
N PRO A 140 -13.04 9.68 0.21
CA PRO A 140 -13.74 8.58 0.84
C PRO A 140 -13.40 7.27 0.11
N ALA A 141 -13.01 6.27 0.89
CA ALA A 141 -12.63 4.97 0.36
C ALA A 141 -13.85 4.37 -0.34
N GLU A 142 -13.77 4.15 -1.66
CA GLU A 142 -14.90 3.68 -2.45
C GLU A 142 -15.40 2.35 -1.86
N ALA A 143 -16.71 2.25 -1.67
CA ALA A 143 -17.38 1.11 -1.07
C ALA A 143 -18.68 0.84 -1.83
N ILE A 144 -18.94 -0.43 -2.13
CA ILE A 144 -20.12 -0.89 -2.86
C ILE A 144 -21.06 -1.70 -1.96
N GLY A 145 -22.27 -1.91 -2.45
CA GLY A 145 -23.31 -2.65 -1.75
C GLY A 145 -24.09 -1.83 -0.73
N ARG A 146 -25.01 -2.50 -0.03
CA ARG A 146 -25.85 -1.93 1.02
C ARG A 146 -25.61 -2.64 2.34
N ARG A 147 -25.79 -1.91 3.44
CA ARG A 147 -25.81 -2.49 4.79
C ARG A 147 -27.20 -3.06 5.08
N THR A 148 -27.25 -4.20 5.76
CA THR A 148 -28.46 -4.90 6.21
C THR A 148 -28.32 -5.34 7.65
N ASP A 149 -29.38 -5.91 8.22
CA ASP A 149 -29.36 -6.43 9.60
C ASP A 149 -28.40 -7.62 9.78
N ARG A 150 -28.12 -8.36 8.69
CA ARG A 150 -27.18 -9.50 8.68
C ARG A 150 -25.73 -9.08 8.37
N GLY A 151 -25.50 -7.84 7.93
CA GLY A 151 -24.18 -7.35 7.54
C GLY A 151 -24.23 -6.50 6.27
N PHE A 152 -23.65 -6.99 5.17
CA PHE A 152 -23.61 -6.30 3.89
C PHE A 152 -24.10 -7.19 2.74
N GLU A 153 -24.75 -6.58 1.76
CA GLU A 153 -25.17 -7.22 0.51
C GLU A 153 -24.60 -6.43 -0.67
N VAL A 154 -23.86 -7.11 -1.53
CA VAL A 154 -23.20 -6.54 -2.71
C VAL A 154 -23.73 -7.27 -3.94
N ALA A 155 -24.03 -6.57 -5.04
CA ALA A 155 -24.40 -7.25 -6.27
C ALA A 155 -23.21 -8.06 -6.82
N LEU A 156 -23.44 -9.32 -7.18
CA LEU A 156 -22.39 -10.20 -7.70
C LEU A 156 -21.75 -9.63 -8.99
N ALA A 157 -22.53 -8.90 -9.78
CA ALA A 157 -22.05 -8.24 -11.00
C ALA A 157 -21.07 -7.08 -10.73
N ASP A 158 -21.12 -6.45 -9.56
CA ASP A 158 -20.22 -5.35 -9.18
C ASP A 158 -18.83 -5.85 -8.78
N VAL A 159 -18.70 -7.17 -8.54
CA VAL A 159 -17.45 -7.86 -8.24
C VAL A 159 -17.15 -8.89 -9.33
N PRO A 160 -16.58 -8.48 -10.48
CA PRO A 160 -16.15 -9.42 -11.51
C PRO A 160 -15.16 -10.46 -10.96
N VAL A 161 -15.09 -11.62 -11.59
CA VAL A 161 -14.05 -12.62 -11.27
C VAL A 161 -12.66 -11.98 -11.38
N GLY A 162 -11.81 -12.24 -10.39
CA GLY A 162 -10.47 -11.65 -10.31
C GLY A 162 -10.42 -10.31 -9.56
N ALA A 163 -11.56 -9.69 -9.27
CA ALA A 163 -11.64 -8.36 -8.70
C ALA A 163 -11.71 -8.37 -7.17
N VAL A 164 -11.17 -7.31 -6.57
CA VAL A 164 -11.39 -6.96 -5.16
C VAL A 164 -12.15 -5.63 -5.11
N ARG A 165 -13.10 -5.51 -4.18
CA ARG A 165 -13.93 -4.31 -3.99
C ARG A 165 -14.09 -3.98 -2.52
N GLY A 166 -14.05 -2.70 -2.19
CA GLY A 166 -14.35 -2.22 -0.84
C GLY A 166 -15.84 -2.38 -0.55
N VAL A 167 -16.17 -2.84 0.65
CA VAL A 167 -17.56 -2.99 1.13
C VAL A 167 -17.82 -2.00 2.26
N SER A 168 -16.80 -1.73 3.06
CA SER A 168 -16.79 -0.66 4.05
C SER A 168 -15.39 -0.04 4.16
N ALA A 169 -15.18 0.87 5.11
CA ALA A 169 -13.84 1.38 5.42
C ALA A 169 -12.89 0.26 5.91
N ALA A 170 -13.45 -0.81 6.48
CA ALA A 170 -12.70 -1.89 7.13
C ALA A 170 -12.76 -3.22 6.37
N LEU A 171 -13.73 -3.42 5.46
CA LEU A 171 -13.90 -4.68 4.73
C LEU A 171 -13.80 -4.51 3.22
N CYS A 172 -13.25 -5.53 2.58
CA CYS A 172 -13.32 -5.75 1.15
C CYS A 172 -13.79 -7.17 0.84
N VAL A 173 -14.33 -7.36 -0.36
CA VAL A 173 -14.70 -8.66 -0.90
C VAL A 173 -13.90 -8.92 -2.17
N ALA A 174 -13.47 -10.17 -2.37
CA ALA A 174 -12.81 -10.63 -3.57
C ALA A 174 -13.56 -11.81 -4.18
N ARG A 175 -13.69 -11.82 -5.50
CA ARG A 175 -14.29 -12.94 -6.24
C ARG A 175 -13.18 -13.74 -6.92
N LEU A 176 -12.96 -14.96 -6.42
CA LEU A 176 -11.86 -15.81 -6.86
C LEU A 176 -12.18 -16.47 -8.21
N ASP A 177 -13.40 -16.97 -8.33
CA ASP A 177 -13.93 -17.57 -9.55
C ASP A 177 -15.46 -17.42 -9.60
N GLU A 178 -16.12 -18.14 -10.50
CA GLU A 178 -17.56 -18.05 -10.69
C GLU A 178 -18.37 -18.40 -9.43
N THR A 179 -17.82 -19.24 -8.54
CA THR A 179 -18.53 -19.82 -7.39
C THR A 179 -17.93 -19.44 -6.04
N ARG A 180 -16.68 -18.97 -6.00
CA ARG A 180 -15.97 -18.66 -4.77
C ARG A 180 -15.77 -17.16 -4.56
N VAL A 181 -16.13 -16.70 -3.36
CA VAL A 181 -15.91 -15.34 -2.86
C VAL A 181 -15.27 -15.40 -1.47
N VAL A 182 -14.49 -14.37 -1.13
CA VAL A 182 -13.93 -14.19 0.21
C VAL A 182 -14.10 -12.73 0.65
N ALA A 183 -14.47 -12.53 1.92
CA ALA A 183 -14.50 -11.21 2.55
C ALA A 183 -13.38 -11.10 3.60
N LEU A 184 -12.61 -10.01 3.53
CA LEU A 184 -11.37 -9.80 4.27
C LEU A 184 -11.32 -8.39 4.89
N THR A 185 -10.46 -8.21 5.89
CA THR A 185 -10.00 -6.87 6.29
C THR A 185 -9.40 -6.11 5.11
N ARG A 186 -9.85 -4.87 4.88
CA ARG A 186 -9.50 -4.05 3.73
C ARG A 186 -8.07 -3.51 3.75
N ARG A 187 -7.53 -3.23 4.93
CA ARG A 187 -6.19 -2.61 5.07
C ARG A 187 -5.13 -3.69 5.18
N CYS A 188 -4.15 -3.62 4.28
CA CYS A 188 -2.99 -4.50 4.30
C CYS A 188 -2.16 -4.26 5.58
N PRO A 189 -1.94 -5.27 6.43
CA PRO A 189 -1.21 -5.11 7.69
C PRO A 189 0.29 -4.80 7.52
N HIS A 190 0.82 -4.85 6.30
CA HIS A 190 2.21 -4.46 6.04
C HIS A 190 2.42 -2.95 6.15
N ALA A 191 1.66 -2.16 5.39
CA ALA A 191 1.86 -0.72 5.27
C ALA A 191 0.55 0.09 5.21
N GLY A 192 -0.62 -0.55 5.33
CA GLY A 192 -1.93 0.11 5.27
C GLY A 192 -2.56 0.20 3.87
N GLY A 193 -1.95 -0.45 2.87
CA GLY A 193 -2.46 -0.47 1.50
C GLY A 193 -3.91 -0.91 1.40
N ASP A 194 -4.70 -0.24 0.57
CA ASP A 194 -6.11 -0.56 0.34
C ASP A 194 -6.24 -1.78 -0.58
N LEU A 195 -6.65 -2.93 -0.03
CA LEU A 195 -6.85 -4.15 -0.80
C LEU A 195 -8.00 -4.04 -1.81
N ALA A 196 -8.93 -3.07 -1.66
CA ALA A 196 -9.94 -2.79 -2.68
C ALA A 196 -9.33 -2.33 -4.02
N ASN A 197 -8.09 -1.83 -3.99
CA ASN A 197 -7.32 -1.49 -5.18
C ASN A 197 -6.45 -2.65 -5.68
N GLY A 198 -6.48 -3.80 -5.00
CA GLY A 198 -5.76 -5.01 -5.36
C GLY A 198 -6.48 -5.87 -6.39
N TRP A 199 -6.01 -7.09 -6.55
CA TRP A 199 -6.55 -8.10 -7.47
C TRP A 199 -6.45 -9.50 -6.85
N VAL A 200 -7.14 -10.46 -7.47
CA VAL A 200 -6.95 -11.88 -7.18
C VAL A 200 -5.91 -12.46 -8.12
N ASP A 201 -5.03 -13.31 -7.57
CA ASP A 201 -4.08 -14.12 -8.33
C ASP A 201 -4.11 -15.55 -7.76
N GLY A 202 -4.62 -16.50 -8.55
CA GLY A 202 -4.91 -17.85 -8.07
C GLY A 202 -5.88 -17.83 -6.87
N ASP A 203 -5.49 -18.48 -5.77
CA ASP A 203 -6.24 -18.49 -4.51
C ASP A 203 -5.78 -17.39 -3.53
N SER A 204 -5.19 -16.30 -4.03
CA SER A 204 -4.68 -15.20 -3.21
C SER A 204 -5.28 -13.84 -3.57
N VAL A 205 -5.48 -12.99 -2.56
CA VAL A 205 -5.75 -11.56 -2.71
C VAL A 205 -4.43 -10.80 -2.61
N VAL A 206 -4.09 -10.02 -3.63
CA VAL A 206 -2.78 -9.37 -3.76
C VAL A 206 -2.89 -7.88 -3.46
N CYS A 207 -2.08 -7.42 -2.50
CA CYS A 207 -1.98 -6.01 -2.15
C CYS A 207 -1.35 -5.19 -3.28
N PRO A 208 -1.95 -4.05 -3.68
CA PRO A 208 -1.49 -3.28 -4.84
C PRO A 208 -0.19 -2.51 -4.62
N TRP A 209 0.27 -2.33 -3.38
CA TRP A 209 1.46 -1.52 -3.10
C TRP A 209 2.77 -2.28 -3.24
N HIS A 210 2.82 -3.50 -2.69
CA HIS A 210 4.06 -4.29 -2.55
C HIS A 210 3.89 -5.72 -3.06
N ASN A 211 2.82 -5.97 -3.84
CA ASN A 211 2.45 -7.28 -4.35
C ASN A 211 2.44 -8.37 -3.27
N LEU A 212 2.08 -8.05 -2.03
CA LEU A 212 2.04 -9.05 -0.97
C LEU A 212 0.75 -9.88 -1.15
N PRO A 213 0.85 -11.21 -1.40
CA PRO A 213 -0.32 -12.05 -1.56
C PRO A 213 -0.78 -12.49 -0.17
N TYR A 214 -2.09 -12.59 -0.03
CA TYR A 214 -2.75 -13.16 1.12
C TYR A 214 -3.59 -14.32 0.65
N ASP A 215 -3.33 -15.50 1.21
CA ASP A 215 -4.10 -16.69 0.94
C ASP A 215 -5.57 -16.47 1.31
N ALA A 216 -6.48 -16.75 0.38
CA ALA A 216 -7.90 -16.44 0.52
C ALA A 216 -8.60 -17.31 1.58
N GLU A 217 -8.05 -18.47 1.93
CA GLU A 217 -8.63 -19.37 2.93
C GLU A 217 -8.10 -19.12 4.34
N THR A 218 -6.88 -18.66 4.49
CA THR A 218 -6.25 -18.51 5.81
C THR A 218 -6.08 -17.05 6.20
N GLY A 219 -6.09 -16.14 5.22
CA GLY A 219 -5.71 -14.74 5.37
C GLY A 219 -4.21 -14.54 5.60
N ALA A 220 -3.39 -15.60 5.53
CA ALA A 220 -1.96 -15.52 5.80
C ALA A 220 -1.19 -14.98 4.60
N SER A 221 -0.12 -14.24 4.88
CA SER A 221 0.89 -13.89 3.88
C SER A 221 2.12 -14.80 4.03
N PRO A 222 2.99 -14.91 3.01
CA PRO A 222 4.28 -15.59 3.13
C PRO A 222 5.19 -15.00 4.23
N CYS A 223 5.00 -13.72 4.56
CA CYS A 223 5.76 -13.05 5.61
C CYS A 223 5.14 -13.36 6.99
N LYS A 224 5.75 -14.29 7.72
CA LYS A 224 5.28 -14.76 9.04
C LYS A 224 5.28 -13.70 10.14
N SER A 225 6.01 -12.60 9.96
CA SER A 225 6.02 -11.48 10.92
C SER A 225 4.82 -10.54 10.75
N LEU A 226 4.04 -10.70 9.69
CA LEU A 226 2.81 -9.92 9.48
C LEU A 226 1.62 -10.70 10.03
N PRO A 227 0.65 -10.02 10.69
CA PRO A 227 -0.58 -10.67 11.08
C PRO A 227 -1.39 -11.09 9.84
N LYS A 228 -2.21 -12.13 10.01
CA LYS A 228 -3.15 -12.59 8.98
C LYS A 228 -4.27 -11.56 8.80
N LEU A 229 -4.77 -11.43 7.57
CA LEU A 229 -6.04 -10.76 7.33
C LEU A 229 -7.16 -11.52 8.05
N LYS A 230 -8.07 -10.82 8.70
CA LYS A 230 -9.27 -11.45 9.26
C LYS A 230 -10.25 -11.74 8.12
N ARG A 231 -10.79 -12.95 8.12
CA ARG A 231 -11.82 -13.43 7.20
C ARG A 231 -13.17 -13.37 7.90
N VAL A 232 -14.18 -12.89 7.20
CA VAL A 232 -15.58 -12.95 7.68
C VAL A 232 -16.40 -13.84 6.77
N ALA A 233 -17.47 -14.40 7.32
CA ALA A 233 -18.37 -15.24 6.57
C ALA A 233 -18.96 -14.46 5.40
N CYS A 234 -18.94 -15.06 4.23
CA CYS A 234 -19.63 -14.55 3.05
C CYS A 234 -20.06 -15.71 2.16
N ALA A 235 -21.13 -15.50 1.39
CA ALA A 235 -21.65 -16.47 0.45
C ALA A 235 -22.29 -15.77 -0.75
N ILE A 236 -22.35 -16.47 -1.88
CA ILE A 236 -23.17 -16.06 -3.02
C ILE A 236 -24.60 -16.57 -2.76
N GLU A 237 -25.55 -15.65 -2.65
CA GLU A 237 -26.99 -15.92 -2.53
C GLU A 237 -27.70 -15.34 -3.77
N GLY A 238 -27.90 -16.16 -4.81
CA GLY A 238 -28.49 -15.70 -6.06
C GLY A 238 -27.58 -14.72 -6.81
N ASP A 239 -28.04 -13.49 -7.02
CA ASP A 239 -27.30 -12.40 -7.66
C ASP A 239 -26.57 -11.49 -6.66
N LEU A 240 -26.54 -11.87 -5.38
CA LEU A 240 -25.89 -11.12 -4.31
C LEU A 240 -24.72 -11.90 -3.70
N ILE A 241 -23.74 -11.15 -3.20
CA ILE A 241 -22.77 -11.60 -2.22
C ILE A 241 -23.23 -11.06 -0.86
N VAL A 242 -23.54 -11.98 0.06
CA VAL A 242 -23.89 -11.66 1.45
C VAL A 242 -22.65 -11.80 2.30
N ILE A 243 -22.38 -10.80 3.14
CA ILE A 243 -21.20 -10.72 4.01
C ILE A 243 -21.69 -10.49 5.44
N GLU A 244 -21.22 -11.30 6.38
CA GLU A 244 -21.60 -11.26 7.79
C GLU A 244 -20.37 -10.88 8.65
N PRO A 245 -20.12 -9.57 8.87
CA PRO A 245 -18.95 -9.11 9.63
C PRO A 245 -18.84 -9.76 11.01
N GLY A 246 -20.00 -9.98 11.65
CA GLY A 246 -20.21 -10.66 12.93
C GLY A 246 -19.54 -12.02 13.07
N ARG A 247 -19.30 -12.72 11.96
CA ARG A 247 -18.86 -14.11 11.93
C ARG A 247 -17.46 -14.22 11.35
N VAL A 248 -16.45 -14.00 12.20
CA VAL A 248 -15.04 -14.16 11.84
C VAL A 248 -14.69 -15.64 11.70
N LEU A 249 -14.04 -16.02 10.60
CA LEU A 249 -13.74 -17.42 10.26
C LEU A 249 -12.37 -17.91 10.74
N ASN A 250 -11.42 -17.00 10.95
CA ASN A 250 -10.04 -17.30 11.34
C ASN A 250 -9.62 -16.55 12.61
N ALA A 251 -10.56 -16.38 13.56
CA ALA A 251 -10.26 -15.82 14.87
C ALA A 251 -9.38 -16.79 15.67
N GLU A 252 -8.27 -16.27 16.23
CA GLU A 252 -7.40 -17.02 17.14
C GLU A 252 -7.74 -16.72 18.61
N ASP A 253 -8.35 -15.54 18.90
CA ASP A 253 -8.99 -15.20 20.19
C ASP A 253 -10.23 -14.29 20.05
N ASP A 254 -11.02 -14.19 21.13
CA ASP A 254 -12.29 -13.44 21.20
C ASP A 254 -12.12 -11.91 21.31
N SER A 255 -10.98 -11.42 21.80
CA SER A 255 -10.71 -10.00 22.02
C SER A 255 -10.37 -9.26 20.71
N GLU A 256 -9.57 -9.88 19.85
CA GLU A 256 -9.28 -9.36 18.51
C GLU A 256 -10.53 -9.35 17.63
N THR A 257 -11.44 -10.29 17.87
CA THR A 257 -12.73 -10.38 17.20
C THR A 257 -13.61 -9.18 17.56
N ALA A 258 -13.70 -8.82 18.85
CA ALA A 258 -14.52 -7.70 19.31
C ALA A 258 -14.07 -6.33 18.75
N GLU A 259 -12.76 -6.08 18.71
CA GLU A 259 -12.19 -4.83 18.16
C GLU A 259 -12.38 -4.74 16.64
N PHE A 260 -12.23 -5.88 15.94
CA PHE A 260 -12.51 -5.98 14.51
C PHE A 260 -13.98 -5.74 14.18
N LEU A 261 -14.92 -6.32 14.94
CA LEU A 261 -16.36 -6.12 14.74
C LEU A 261 -16.74 -4.65 14.88
N ALA A 262 -16.20 -3.95 15.88
CA ALA A 262 -16.42 -2.52 16.07
C ALA A 262 -15.91 -1.68 14.89
N ALA A 263 -14.76 -2.03 14.30
CA ALA A 263 -14.21 -1.36 13.13
C ALA A 263 -14.96 -1.70 11.83
N ALA A 264 -15.41 -2.94 11.66
CA ALA A 264 -16.17 -3.41 10.51
C ALA A 264 -17.57 -2.77 10.41
N ASP A 265 -18.19 -2.50 11.55
CA ASP A 265 -19.49 -1.87 11.68
C ASP A 265 -19.47 -0.34 11.70
N ALA A 266 -18.29 0.28 11.78
CA ALA A 266 -18.17 1.73 11.79
C ALA A 266 -18.64 2.31 10.44
N ARG A 267 -19.61 3.25 10.50
CA ARG A 267 -19.97 4.05 9.31
C ARG A 267 -18.74 4.82 8.85
N PRO A 268 -18.51 5.02 7.54
CA PRO A 268 -17.56 6.03 7.10
C PRO A 268 -17.95 7.35 7.76
N ALA A 269 -16.98 8.02 8.39
CA ALA A 269 -17.23 9.32 9.00
C ALA A 269 -17.84 10.24 7.93
N ALA A 270 -18.98 10.86 8.24
CA ALA A 270 -19.58 11.84 7.35
C ALA A 270 -18.53 12.94 7.12
N ALA A 271 -18.26 13.25 5.85
CA ALA A 271 -17.40 14.38 5.51
C ALA A 271 -17.91 15.63 6.27
N PRO A 272 -17.05 16.41 6.92
CA PRO A 272 -17.49 17.66 7.51
C PRO A 272 -18.09 18.53 6.39
N SER A 273 -19.31 19.01 6.59
CA SER A 273 -19.93 19.98 5.68
C SER A 273 -18.93 21.11 5.40
N PRO A 274 -18.76 21.53 4.13
CA PRO A 274 -17.96 22.70 3.85
C PRO A 274 -18.56 23.86 4.65
N ALA A 275 -17.74 24.47 5.51
CA ALA A 275 -18.11 25.70 6.18
C ALA A 275 -18.42 26.72 5.08
N GLY A 276 -19.69 27.18 5.06
CA GLY A 276 -20.18 28.19 4.13
C GLY A 276 -19.63 29.58 4.41
#